data_AF-A0A1S3Z395-F1
#
_entry.id   AF-A0A1S3Z395-F1
#
_cell.length_a   1.000
_cell.length_b   1.000
_cell.length_c   1.000
_cell.angle_alpha   90.00
_cell.angle_beta   90.00
_cell.angle_gamma   90.00
#
_symmetry.space_group_name_H-M   'P 1'
#
loop_
_entity.id
_entity.type
_entity.pdbx_description
1 polymer ?
#
loop_
_entity_poly.entity_id
_entity_poly.type
_entity_poly.pdbx_seq_one_letter_code
_entity_poly.pdbx_strand_id
1 'polypeptide(L)'
;MDFTKILFLIFHFILLSFVCSVHGRLYDYPNVPRFRALSQISLPPSPAPEGAPNTDNGKNSNDSAAIFNVLSYGAVGDGVTDDTQAFKMAWDAACQIDSAIVLVPYHYSFMIQSTIFTGPCKSGLVFQIEGTIMPPDGPDSWPKSVSKRQWLVFYRIDGMSMQGGGLIDGKGEKWWNLPCKPHKGINGTTAPVPCDSPVALRFFMSSNLTVQGLKIKNSPFFHFRFDSCHDVHIDSLYIKSPSLSPNTDGIHIENTNDVTIHNSIIYNGDDCISIGAGCFNVDIRNMTCGPSHGISIGSLGIRNSRACVSNITVSDSTIKHSDNGVRIKTWQGGFGTVSKVTFNNIRMENVRNPIILDQYYCNNNNKSCANQTSAVYISDVIYSNIKGTYDVRSPPMRLACSDSVPCTNLTFVDVELYPAQGQKIIEPYCWNAYGDLRSLTIPPVFCLLEGKPQSLPSNDVDQC
;
A
#
# COMPACT_ATOMS: atom_id res chain seq x y z
N MET A 1 -68.49 -8.04 21.73
CA MET A 1 -67.94 -6.67 21.80
C MET A 1 -67.16 -6.45 20.51
N ASP A 2 -67.71 -5.62 19.62
CA ASP A 2 -67.28 -5.51 18.22
C ASP A 2 -65.93 -4.84 18.00
N PHE A 3 -65.11 -5.46 17.15
CA PHE A 3 -63.78 -5.04 16.69
C PHE A 3 -63.76 -3.66 16.00
N THR A 4 -64.92 -3.16 15.57
CA THR A 4 -65.07 -1.91 14.81
C THR A 4 -64.84 -0.65 15.65
N LYS A 5 -64.99 -0.74 16.99
CA LYS A 5 -64.83 0.44 17.88
C LYS A 5 -63.38 0.72 18.27
N ILE A 6 -62.48 -0.26 18.20
CA ILE A 6 -61.07 -0.08 18.54
C ILE A 6 -60.30 0.60 17.40
N LEU A 7 -60.69 0.35 16.15
CA LEU A 7 -60.02 0.95 14.98
C LEU A 7 -60.27 2.47 14.86
N PHE A 8 -61.42 2.96 15.32
CA PHE A 8 -61.78 4.39 15.26
C PHE A 8 -61.01 5.25 16.26
N LEU A 9 -60.60 4.70 17.40
CA LEU A 9 -59.88 5.46 18.45
C LEU A 9 -58.39 5.68 18.11
N ILE A 10 -57.77 4.75 17.38
CA ILE A 10 -56.36 4.85 17.00
C ILE A 10 -56.16 5.86 15.86
N PHE A 11 -57.15 6.05 14.99
CA PHE A 11 -57.06 6.99 13.87
C PHE A 11 -57.15 8.46 14.30
N HIS A 12 -57.78 8.78 15.44
CA HIS A 12 -57.89 10.15 15.95
C HIS A 12 -56.64 10.68 16.65
N PHE A 13 -55.74 9.80 17.12
CA PHE A 13 -54.51 10.23 17.79
C PHE A 13 -53.38 10.63 16.83
N ILE A 14 -53.44 10.18 15.57
CA ILE A 14 -52.39 10.45 14.57
C ILE A 14 -52.70 11.70 13.74
N LEU A 15 -53.96 12.16 13.73
CA LEU A 15 -54.38 13.33 12.93
C LEU A 15 -54.21 14.68 13.65
N LEU A 16 -53.83 14.68 14.94
CA LEU A 16 -53.86 15.87 15.81
C LEU A 16 -52.49 16.49 16.11
N SER A 17 -51.39 15.99 15.55
CA SER A 17 -50.04 16.51 15.81
C SER A 17 -49.32 17.10 14.60
N PHE A 18 -50.02 17.26 13.48
CA PHE A 18 -49.52 18.04 12.34
C PHE A 18 -50.25 19.40 12.28
N VAL A 19 -49.47 20.49 12.17
CA VAL A 19 -49.86 21.85 11.70
C VAL A 19 -50.47 22.74 12.80
N CYS A 20 -50.03 23.98 13.13
CA CYS A 20 -49.24 25.03 12.46
C CYS A 20 -48.71 26.04 13.52
N SER A 21 -47.46 26.53 13.41
CA SER A 21 -47.04 27.88 12.92
C SER A 21 -47.25 29.05 13.91
N VAL A 22 -46.37 30.05 14.05
CA VAL A 22 -46.09 31.13 13.08
C VAL A 22 -44.92 32.04 13.56
N HIS A 23 -43.93 32.25 12.66
CA HIS A 23 -43.12 33.47 12.33
C HIS A 23 -42.27 34.18 13.41
N GLY A 24 -41.11 34.79 13.12
CA GLY A 24 -40.37 35.04 11.88
C GLY A 24 -39.44 36.25 12.07
N ARG A 25 -38.35 36.34 11.31
CA ARG A 25 -37.84 37.62 10.73
C ARG A 25 -36.83 37.36 9.62
N LEU A 26 -37.11 37.98 8.49
CA LEU A 26 -36.31 38.12 7.26
C LEU A 26 -35.21 39.18 7.43
N TYR A 27 -34.25 39.16 6.49
CA TYR A 27 -33.66 40.28 5.70
C TYR A 27 -32.21 39.87 5.32
N ASP A 28 -31.63 40.10 4.15
CA ASP A 28 -32.05 40.55 2.81
C ASP A 28 -30.86 40.22 1.86
N TYR A 29 -31.10 40.06 0.55
CA TYR A 29 -30.05 39.82 -0.46
C TYR A 29 -29.62 41.13 -1.13
N PRO A 30 -28.36 41.24 -1.61
CA PRO A 30 -28.18 41.76 -2.96
C PRO A 30 -27.20 40.96 -3.83
N ASN A 31 -27.36 41.16 -5.14
CA ASN A 31 -26.75 40.49 -6.28
C ASN A 31 -25.39 41.10 -6.75
N VAL A 32 -24.46 40.22 -7.19
CA VAL A 32 -23.61 40.23 -8.43
C VAL A 32 -22.58 41.39 -8.61
N PRO A 33 -21.27 41.14 -8.93
CA PRO A 33 -20.87 40.56 -10.23
C PRO A 33 -19.71 39.56 -10.31
N ARG A 34 -19.73 38.82 -11.43
CA ARG A 34 -18.64 38.04 -12.04
C ARG A 34 -17.30 38.78 -11.99
N PHE A 35 -16.24 38.06 -11.66
CA PHE A 35 -15.00 38.10 -12.44
C PHE A 35 -14.38 36.70 -12.51
N ARG A 36 -14.12 36.25 -13.75
CA ARG A 36 -13.16 35.19 -14.04
C ARG A 36 -11.77 35.71 -13.65
N ALA A 37 -11.01 34.90 -12.94
CA ALA A 37 -9.55 34.92 -13.05
C ALA A 37 -9.08 33.45 -12.97
N LEU A 38 -8.58 32.96 -14.11
CA LEU A 38 -7.75 31.76 -14.17
C LEU A 38 -6.58 31.97 -13.20
N SER A 39 -6.47 31.15 -12.15
CA SER A 39 -5.27 31.18 -11.31
C SER A 39 -4.11 30.62 -12.13
N GLN A 40 -3.11 31.47 -12.25
CA GLN A 40 -1.96 31.36 -13.12
C GLN A 40 -1.17 30.09 -12.84
N ILE A 41 -0.74 29.47 -13.94
CA ILE A 41 0.37 28.55 -14.01
C ILE A 41 1.56 29.24 -13.34
N SER A 42 2.08 28.62 -12.27
CA SER A 42 3.33 29.04 -11.63
C SER A 42 4.42 29.09 -12.70
N LEU A 43 4.95 30.28 -12.95
CA LEU A 43 6.15 30.44 -13.77
C LEU A 43 7.31 29.67 -13.11
N PRO A 44 8.20 29.05 -13.90
CA PRO A 44 9.37 28.38 -13.37
C PRO A 44 10.24 29.38 -12.56
N PRO A 45 10.84 28.94 -11.44
CA PRO A 45 11.73 29.78 -10.66
C PRO A 45 12.95 30.21 -11.49
N SER A 46 13.49 31.39 -11.18
CA SER A 46 14.69 31.94 -11.82
C SER A 46 15.86 30.94 -11.79
N PRO A 47 16.73 30.94 -12.82
CA PRO A 47 17.90 30.08 -12.84
C PRO A 47 18.76 30.28 -11.59
N ALA A 48 19.30 29.18 -11.06
CA ALA A 48 20.27 29.23 -9.97
C ALA A 48 21.49 30.09 -10.39
N PRO A 49 22.09 30.85 -9.46
CA PRO A 49 23.33 31.56 -9.74
C PRO A 49 24.42 30.57 -10.16
N GLU A 50 25.24 31.00 -11.13
CA GLU A 50 26.35 30.22 -11.68
C GLU A 50 27.25 29.69 -10.56
N GLY A 51 27.49 28.37 -10.57
CA GLY A 51 28.42 27.73 -9.64
C GLY A 51 29.82 28.31 -9.77
N ALA A 52 30.51 28.47 -8.66
CA ALA A 52 31.88 28.98 -8.62
C ALA A 52 32.80 28.16 -9.56
N PRO A 53 33.76 28.81 -10.25
CA PRO A 53 34.64 28.11 -11.18
C PRO A 53 35.60 27.19 -10.41
N ASN A 54 35.46 25.88 -10.65
CA ASN A 54 36.48 24.91 -10.28
C ASN A 54 37.71 25.15 -11.16
N THR A 55 38.76 25.72 -10.56
CA THR A 55 40.11 25.58 -11.09
C THR A 55 40.62 24.21 -10.73
N ASP A 56 40.54 23.25 -11.65
CA ASP A 56 41.59 22.25 -11.73
C ASP A 56 41.92 21.87 -13.17
N ASN A 57 43.20 22.00 -13.49
CA ASN A 57 43.80 21.72 -14.78
C ASN A 57 44.21 20.25 -14.80
N GLY A 58 43.63 19.45 -15.69
CA GLY A 58 44.21 18.15 -16.00
C GLY A 58 43.26 17.17 -16.66
N LYS A 59 43.37 17.03 -17.98
CA LYS A 59 42.80 15.90 -18.72
C LYS A 59 43.21 14.58 -18.07
N ASN A 60 42.22 13.82 -17.61
CA ASN A 60 42.25 12.36 -17.60
C ASN A 60 40.82 11.85 -17.81
N SER A 61 40.64 11.14 -18.93
CA SER A 61 39.48 10.31 -19.17
C SER A 61 39.43 9.19 -18.14
N ASN A 62 38.61 9.35 -17.13
CA ASN A 62 38.03 8.28 -16.34
C ASN A 62 36.62 8.76 -16.00
N ASP A 63 35.61 7.98 -16.38
CA ASP A 63 34.19 8.23 -16.20
C ASP A 63 33.82 8.14 -14.69
N SER A 64 34.41 9.01 -13.87
CA SER A 64 34.16 9.08 -12.44
C SER A 64 32.86 9.84 -12.22
N ALA A 65 31.86 9.16 -11.67
CA ALA A 65 30.58 9.75 -11.32
C ALA A 65 30.73 11.06 -10.53
N ALA A 66 30.00 12.10 -10.90
CA ALA A 66 30.05 13.40 -10.25
C ALA A 66 29.32 13.34 -8.89
N ILE A 67 30.00 13.71 -7.80
CA ILE A 67 29.45 13.60 -6.44
C ILE A 67 28.90 14.94 -5.95
N PHE A 68 27.61 14.93 -5.60
CA PHE A 68 26.84 16.03 -5.04
C PHE A 68 26.56 15.73 -3.57
N ASN A 69 27.54 16.02 -2.71
CA ASN A 69 27.41 15.85 -1.26
C ASN A 69 26.48 16.92 -0.68
N VAL A 70 25.41 16.53 0.01
CA VAL A 70 24.43 17.46 0.59
C VAL A 70 25.05 18.50 1.54
N LEU A 71 26.18 18.18 2.20
CA LEU A 71 26.93 19.13 3.04
C LEU A 71 27.51 20.28 2.22
N SER A 72 27.95 20.03 0.99
CA SER A 72 28.45 21.06 0.07
C SER A 72 27.36 22.03 -0.39
N TYR A 73 26.08 21.66 -0.18
CA TYR A 73 24.90 22.46 -0.46
C TYR A 73 24.31 23.09 0.82
N GLY A 74 25.04 23.05 1.94
CA GLY A 74 24.69 23.75 3.17
C GLY A 74 23.85 22.92 4.17
N ALA A 75 23.74 21.60 3.98
CA ALA A 75 23.13 20.74 4.99
C ALA A 75 23.99 20.74 6.26
N VAL A 76 23.35 20.79 7.43
CA VAL A 76 24.01 20.78 8.75
C VAL A 76 24.19 19.34 9.25
N GLY A 77 23.20 18.47 9.08
CA GLY A 77 23.33 17.05 9.41
C GLY A 77 23.38 16.73 10.92
N ASP A 78 22.75 17.58 11.74
CA ASP A 78 22.63 17.43 13.20
C ASP A 78 21.35 16.69 13.67
N GLY A 79 20.46 16.34 12.74
CA GLY A 79 19.20 15.65 12.98
C GLY A 79 18.06 16.56 13.47
N VAL A 80 18.28 17.87 13.52
CA VAL A 80 17.34 18.86 14.07
C VAL A 80 17.09 20.01 13.10
N THR A 81 18.16 20.52 12.47
CA THR A 81 18.10 21.59 11.49
C THR A 81 17.40 21.10 10.22
N ASP A 82 16.58 21.97 9.62
CA ASP A 82 15.90 21.68 8.36
C ASP A 82 16.87 21.70 7.19
N ASP A 83 17.26 20.50 6.75
CA ASP A 83 18.21 20.30 5.65
C ASP A 83 17.52 20.18 4.28
N THR A 84 16.20 20.39 4.20
CA THR A 84 15.41 20.18 2.98
C THR A 84 15.93 20.96 1.78
N GLN A 85 16.29 22.23 1.98
CA GLN A 85 16.77 23.08 0.89
C GLN A 85 18.11 22.61 0.34
N ALA A 86 19.02 22.15 1.19
CA ALA A 86 20.32 21.62 0.78
C ALA A 86 20.16 20.35 -0.06
N PHE A 87 19.27 19.44 0.35
CA PHE A 87 18.93 18.24 -0.43
C PHE A 87 18.31 18.59 -1.78
N LYS A 88 17.39 19.56 -1.82
CA LYS A 88 16.78 20.05 -3.05
C LYS A 88 17.80 20.61 -4.02
N MET A 89 18.74 21.44 -3.55
CA MET A 89 19.78 22.01 -4.40
C MET A 89 20.77 20.95 -4.91
N ALA A 90 21.18 20.02 -4.05
CA ALA A 90 22.05 18.91 -4.46
C ALA A 90 21.37 18.03 -5.52
N TRP A 91 20.08 17.70 -5.32
CA TRP A 91 19.27 16.96 -6.29
C TRP A 91 19.14 17.70 -7.62
N ASP A 92 18.68 18.96 -7.58
CA ASP A 92 18.41 19.74 -8.78
C ASP A 92 19.69 19.92 -9.62
N ALA A 93 20.85 20.06 -8.98
CA ALA A 93 22.15 20.12 -9.65
C ALA A 93 22.59 18.77 -10.23
N ALA A 94 22.49 17.69 -9.46
CA ALA A 94 22.82 16.33 -9.91
C ALA A 94 21.96 15.89 -11.10
N CYS A 95 20.68 16.26 -11.10
CA CYS A 95 19.69 15.90 -12.11
C CYS A 95 20.06 16.44 -13.52
N GLN A 96 20.96 17.43 -13.62
CA GLN A 96 21.42 18.01 -14.88
C GLN A 96 22.63 17.33 -15.50
N ILE A 97 23.22 16.32 -14.84
CA ILE A 97 24.46 15.66 -15.27
C ILE A 97 24.26 14.15 -15.36
N ASP A 98 24.85 13.53 -16.37
CA ASP A 98 24.89 12.06 -16.48
C ASP A 98 25.79 11.44 -15.41
N SER A 99 25.42 10.26 -14.91
CA SER A 99 26.16 9.50 -13.90
C SER A 99 26.45 10.30 -12.61
N ALA A 100 25.45 11.06 -12.13
CA ALA A 100 25.58 11.86 -10.90
C ALA A 100 25.21 11.07 -9.64
N ILE A 101 25.91 11.33 -8.53
CA ILE A 101 25.63 10.77 -7.21
C ILE A 101 25.21 11.89 -6.27
N VAL A 102 23.97 11.89 -5.79
CA VAL A 102 23.56 12.69 -4.62
C VAL A 102 23.94 11.90 -3.37
N LEU A 103 24.90 12.41 -2.59
CA LEU A 103 25.47 11.71 -1.44
C LEU A 103 24.93 12.26 -0.12
N VAL A 104 24.35 11.37 0.68
CA VAL A 104 23.98 11.58 2.08
C VAL A 104 25.04 10.89 2.94
N PRO A 105 26.01 11.64 3.50
CA PRO A 105 27.22 11.07 4.08
C PRO A 105 26.97 10.33 5.40
N TYR A 106 27.77 9.29 5.63
CA TYR A 106 27.84 8.57 6.89
C TYR A 106 28.18 9.50 8.07
N HIS A 107 27.78 9.11 9.29
CA HIS A 107 27.89 9.88 10.55
C HIS A 107 26.95 11.08 10.72
N TYR A 108 26.26 11.53 9.68
CA TYR A 108 25.31 12.63 9.78
C TYR A 108 23.86 12.15 9.86
N SER A 109 23.02 12.98 10.47
CA SER A 109 21.57 12.78 10.51
C SER A 109 20.88 14.01 9.93
N PHE A 110 20.04 13.84 8.92
CA PHE A 110 19.42 14.97 8.22
C PHE A 110 17.92 14.97 8.48
N MET A 111 17.42 16.06 9.05
CA MET A 111 15.98 16.27 9.16
C MET A 111 15.49 16.93 7.88
N ILE A 112 14.58 16.26 7.18
CA ILE A 112 14.02 16.71 5.90
C ILE A 112 12.51 16.81 6.04
N GLN A 113 11.93 17.95 5.71
CA GLN A 113 10.49 18.14 5.65
C GLN A 113 9.87 17.42 4.43
N SER A 114 8.54 17.41 4.35
CA SER A 114 7.84 16.89 3.16
C SER A 114 8.31 17.64 1.90
N THR A 115 8.82 16.91 0.91
CA THR A 115 9.37 17.51 -0.31
C THR A 115 9.22 16.59 -1.53
N ILE A 116 9.35 17.19 -2.71
CA ILE A 116 9.25 16.51 -4.00
C ILE A 116 10.57 16.70 -4.78
N PHE A 117 11.23 15.59 -5.06
CA PHE A 117 12.35 15.47 -5.98
C PHE A 117 11.79 15.17 -7.37
N THR A 118 11.97 16.11 -8.30
CA THR A 118 11.31 16.09 -9.62
C THR A 118 12.33 15.78 -10.70
N GLY A 119 11.96 14.90 -11.63
CA GLY A 119 12.67 14.67 -12.89
C GLY A 119 11.94 15.31 -14.10
N PRO A 120 12.29 14.91 -15.34
CA PRO A 120 13.27 13.89 -15.66
C PRO A 120 14.69 14.35 -15.33
N CYS A 121 15.52 13.40 -14.94
CA CYS A 121 16.96 13.63 -14.74
C CYS A 121 17.74 13.01 -15.89
N LYS A 122 18.98 13.45 -16.02
CA LYS A 122 19.98 12.79 -16.85
C LYS A 122 20.25 11.35 -16.35
N SER A 123 20.75 10.53 -17.26
CA SER A 123 20.88 9.09 -17.06
C SER A 123 21.88 8.74 -15.96
N GLY A 124 21.63 7.67 -15.20
CA GLY A 124 22.60 7.16 -14.21
C GLY A 124 22.60 7.92 -12.89
N LEU A 125 21.49 8.58 -12.52
CA LEU A 125 21.37 9.25 -11.23
C LEU A 125 21.34 8.22 -10.08
N VAL A 126 22.23 8.41 -9.11
CA VAL A 126 22.28 7.61 -7.87
C VAL A 126 21.99 8.50 -6.67
N PHE A 127 21.02 8.12 -5.84
CA PHE A 127 20.83 8.70 -4.52
C PHE A 127 21.42 7.75 -3.47
N GLN A 128 22.62 8.10 -3.01
CA GLN A 128 23.46 7.31 -2.12
C GLN A 128 23.23 7.72 -0.66
N ILE A 129 22.60 6.83 0.11
CA ILE A 129 22.22 7.05 1.51
C ILE A 129 23.14 6.24 2.43
N GLU A 130 24.18 6.90 2.96
CA GLU A 130 25.08 6.34 3.99
C GLU A 130 24.76 6.85 5.40
N GLY A 131 24.25 8.08 5.50
CA GLY A 131 23.82 8.70 6.75
C GLY A 131 22.43 8.27 7.21
N THR A 132 21.85 9.05 8.11
CA THR A 132 20.45 8.91 8.53
C THR A 132 19.59 10.03 7.97
N ILE A 133 18.39 9.72 7.49
CA ILE A 133 17.38 10.71 7.06
C ILE A 133 16.11 10.51 7.89
N MET A 134 15.48 11.59 8.33
CA MET A 134 14.23 11.55 9.12
C MET A 134 13.34 12.78 8.91
N PRO A 135 12.01 12.67 9.11
CA PRO A 135 11.11 13.81 9.08
C PRO A 135 11.08 14.55 10.43
N PRO A 136 10.40 15.69 10.52
CA PRO A 136 10.01 16.27 11.81
C PRO A 136 9.23 15.24 12.65
N ASP A 137 9.50 15.23 13.96
CA ASP A 137 8.98 14.22 14.88
C ASP A 137 7.50 14.47 15.24
N GLY A 138 6.62 13.86 14.46
CA GLY A 138 5.18 13.79 14.69
C GLY A 138 4.33 14.88 14.02
N PRO A 139 3.01 14.70 14.02
CA PRO A 139 2.05 15.52 13.27
C PRO A 139 2.03 17.01 13.64
N ASP A 140 2.35 17.35 14.88
CA ASP A 140 2.36 18.73 15.37
C ASP A 140 3.60 19.51 14.93
N SER A 141 4.70 18.80 14.65
CA SER A 141 5.96 19.35 14.17
C SER A 141 5.96 19.60 12.66
N TRP A 142 4.98 19.05 11.93
CA TRP A 142 4.86 19.22 10.49
C TRP A 142 4.19 20.57 10.15
N PRO A 143 4.77 21.37 9.24
CA PRO A 143 4.18 22.64 8.85
C PRO A 143 2.76 22.49 8.31
N LYS A 144 1.89 23.46 8.62
CA LYS A 144 0.49 23.43 8.14
C LYS A 144 0.37 23.60 6.63
N SER A 145 1.38 24.18 5.98
CA SER A 145 1.43 24.41 4.54
C SER A 145 1.85 23.18 3.72
N VAL A 146 2.34 22.12 4.36
CA VAL A 146 2.81 20.90 3.66
C VAL A 146 1.84 19.75 3.83
N SER A 147 1.83 18.84 2.87
CA SER A 147 0.96 17.66 2.89
C SER A 147 1.36 16.72 4.02
N LYS A 148 0.38 16.32 4.86
CA LYS A 148 0.57 15.28 5.89
C LYS A 148 0.36 13.85 5.37
N ARG A 149 0.28 13.68 4.04
CA ARG A 149 0.04 12.38 3.38
C ARG A 149 1.27 11.78 2.71
N GLN A 150 2.35 12.54 2.57
CA GLN A 150 3.57 12.09 1.93
C GLN A 150 4.78 12.82 2.50
N TRP A 151 5.89 12.12 2.66
CA TRP A 151 7.16 12.69 3.11
C TRP A 151 8.08 12.97 1.93
N LEU A 152 8.81 11.97 1.43
CA LEU A 152 9.71 12.15 0.28
C LEU A 152 9.07 11.56 -0.98
N VAL A 153 8.87 12.42 -1.98
CA VAL A 153 8.28 12.03 -3.26
C VAL A 153 9.30 12.15 -4.38
N PHE A 154 9.42 11.09 -5.18
CA PHE A 154 10.28 10.96 -6.34
C PHE A 154 9.39 10.91 -7.58
N TYR A 155 9.27 12.05 -8.26
CA TYR A 155 8.25 12.30 -9.27
C TYR A 155 8.85 12.43 -10.68
N ARG A 156 8.31 11.66 -11.64
CA ARG A 156 8.72 11.70 -13.07
C ARG A 156 10.21 11.49 -13.28
N ILE A 157 10.77 10.52 -12.57
CA ILE A 157 12.17 10.12 -12.74
C ILE A 157 12.22 8.97 -13.74
N ASP A 158 13.23 8.98 -14.59
CA ASP A 158 13.51 7.93 -15.56
C ASP A 158 14.99 7.56 -15.44
N GLY A 159 15.29 6.37 -14.91
CA GLY A 159 16.66 5.88 -14.75
C GLY A 159 17.36 6.37 -13.49
N MET A 160 16.99 5.83 -12.32
CA MET A 160 17.58 6.18 -11.02
C MET A 160 17.80 4.96 -10.13
N SER A 161 18.91 4.97 -9.38
CA SER A 161 19.16 4.06 -8.26
C SER A 161 19.09 4.78 -6.91
N MET A 162 18.29 4.29 -5.97
CA MET A 162 18.33 4.67 -4.56
C MET A 162 18.99 3.54 -3.76
N GLN A 163 20.11 3.83 -3.12
CA GLN A 163 20.91 2.77 -2.50
C GLN A 163 21.74 3.26 -1.30
N GLY A 164 22.36 2.34 -0.58
CA GLY A 164 23.33 2.62 0.48
C GLY A 164 23.04 1.88 1.79
N GLY A 165 24.01 1.92 2.72
CA GLY A 165 23.92 1.20 4.00
C GLY A 165 23.25 1.98 5.15
N GLY A 166 22.86 3.22 4.87
CA GLY A 166 22.29 4.18 5.81
C GLY A 166 20.87 3.85 6.28
N LEU A 167 20.31 4.75 7.08
CA LEU A 167 19.03 4.57 7.75
C LEU A 167 18.01 5.63 7.34
N ILE A 168 16.82 5.19 6.98
CA ILE A 168 15.64 6.06 6.84
C ILE A 168 14.74 5.82 8.06
N ASP A 169 14.59 6.80 8.94
CA ASP A 169 13.76 6.72 10.15
C ASP A 169 12.49 7.57 9.97
N GLY A 170 11.35 6.93 9.76
CA GLY A 170 10.08 7.61 9.50
C GLY A 170 9.43 8.29 10.71
N LYS A 171 9.95 8.07 11.94
CA LYS A 171 9.41 8.68 13.19
C LYS A 171 7.88 8.50 13.36
N GLY A 172 7.38 7.30 13.07
CA GLY A 172 5.95 7.00 13.01
C GLY A 172 5.18 6.98 14.33
N GLU A 173 5.84 6.87 15.48
CA GLU A 173 5.17 6.62 16.76
C GLU A 173 4.08 7.64 17.11
N LYS A 174 4.38 8.93 17.00
CA LYS A 174 3.40 9.99 17.28
C LYS A 174 2.21 9.98 16.31
N TRP A 175 2.41 9.51 15.07
CA TRP A 175 1.34 9.38 14.08
C TRP A 175 0.43 8.18 14.38
N TRP A 176 1.02 7.07 14.79
CA TRP A 176 0.26 5.89 15.23
C TRP A 176 -0.54 6.19 16.51
N ASN A 177 0.00 7.06 17.37
CA ASN A 177 -0.63 7.45 18.63
C ASN A 177 -1.76 8.49 18.51
N LEU A 178 -2.16 8.90 17.30
CA LEU A 178 -3.26 9.83 17.11
C LEU A 178 -4.60 9.23 17.60
N PRO A 179 -5.47 10.02 18.28
CA PRO A 179 -6.68 9.52 18.93
C PRO A 179 -7.78 9.09 17.95
N CYS A 180 -7.61 9.39 16.66
CA CYS A 180 -8.52 8.94 15.63
C CYS A 180 -8.11 7.60 15.01
N LYS A 181 -6.98 7.00 15.42
CA LYS A 181 -6.61 5.65 14.98
C LYS A 181 -7.41 4.62 15.77
N PRO A 182 -8.08 3.64 15.12
CA PRO A 182 -9.00 2.71 15.79
C PRO A 182 -8.38 1.94 16.97
N HIS A 183 -7.12 1.54 16.86
CA HIS A 183 -6.41 0.79 17.90
C HIS A 183 -6.16 1.59 19.20
N LYS A 184 -6.49 2.90 19.23
CA LYS A 184 -6.43 3.75 20.44
C LYS A 184 -7.77 3.89 21.14
N GLY A 185 -8.87 3.52 20.48
CA GLY A 185 -10.22 3.59 21.03
C GLY A 185 -10.56 2.45 21.97
N ILE A 186 -11.34 2.73 23.01
CA ILE A 186 -12.05 1.68 23.75
C ILE A 186 -12.99 0.99 22.76
N ASN A 187 -12.85 -0.33 22.57
CA ASN A 187 -13.61 -1.08 21.56
C ASN A 187 -13.51 -0.51 20.12
N GLY A 188 -12.37 0.13 19.77
CA GLY A 188 -12.17 0.66 18.42
C GLY A 188 -12.76 2.05 18.16
N THR A 189 -13.31 2.74 19.17
CA THR A 189 -13.88 4.09 19.02
C THR A 189 -12.84 5.13 18.62
N THR A 190 -13.10 5.92 17.57
CA THR A 190 -12.16 6.95 17.11
C THR A 190 -12.65 8.36 17.42
N ALA A 191 -11.75 9.27 17.76
CA ALA A 191 -12.05 10.69 17.82
C ALA A 191 -12.20 11.27 16.40
N PRO A 192 -13.14 12.21 16.14
CA PRO A 192 -13.35 12.82 14.83
C PRO A 192 -12.31 13.92 14.57
N VAL A 193 -11.02 13.56 14.60
CA VAL A 193 -9.90 14.47 14.30
C VAL A 193 -9.17 14.00 13.03
N PRO A 194 -8.40 14.88 12.34
CA PRO A 194 -7.62 14.48 11.18
C PRO A 194 -6.68 13.30 11.46
N CYS A 195 -6.66 12.32 10.56
CA CYS A 195 -5.92 11.05 10.71
C CYS A 195 -4.85 10.81 9.66
N ASP A 196 -4.50 11.83 8.89
CA ASP A 196 -3.49 11.69 7.85
C ASP A 196 -2.19 11.17 8.48
N SER A 197 -1.54 10.24 7.80
CA SER A 197 -0.19 9.77 8.11
C SER A 197 0.59 9.79 6.81
N PRO A 198 1.84 10.30 6.80
CA PRO A 198 2.59 10.38 5.56
C PRO A 198 3.15 9.01 5.17
N VAL A 199 3.05 8.68 3.88
CA VAL A 199 3.89 7.66 3.25
C VAL A 199 5.34 8.15 3.31
N ALA A 200 6.27 7.28 3.74
CA ALA A 200 7.67 7.68 3.91
C ALA A 200 8.36 7.95 2.56
N LEU A 201 8.36 6.97 1.66
CA LEU A 201 8.97 7.07 0.34
C LEU A 201 7.94 6.76 -0.73
N ARG A 202 7.71 7.72 -1.63
CA ARG A 202 6.76 7.58 -2.73
C ARG A 202 7.44 7.83 -4.07
N PHE A 203 7.42 6.84 -4.95
CA PHE A 203 7.74 7.02 -6.36
C PHE A 203 6.44 7.18 -7.14
N PHE A 204 6.37 8.20 -7.98
CA PHE A 204 5.14 8.54 -8.71
C PHE A 204 5.43 8.90 -10.16
N MET A 205 4.76 8.21 -11.09
CA MET A 205 4.93 8.41 -12.54
C MET A 205 6.39 8.28 -12.99
N SER A 206 7.11 7.29 -12.45
CA SER A 206 8.56 7.13 -12.65
C SER A 206 8.88 5.77 -13.25
N SER A 207 9.95 5.69 -14.04
CA SER A 207 10.36 4.48 -14.76
C SER A 207 11.83 4.13 -14.51
N ASN A 208 12.21 2.87 -14.75
CA ASN A 208 13.59 2.40 -14.70
C ASN A 208 14.23 2.70 -13.33
N LEU A 209 13.62 2.16 -12.27
CA LEU A 209 13.97 2.44 -10.89
C LEU A 209 14.69 1.24 -10.27
N THR A 210 15.78 1.51 -9.54
CA THR A 210 16.42 0.53 -8.66
C THR A 210 16.38 1.04 -7.22
N VAL A 211 15.93 0.22 -6.27
CA VAL A 211 15.97 0.52 -4.83
C VAL A 211 16.64 -0.64 -4.11
N GLN A 212 17.82 -0.42 -3.54
CA GLN A 212 18.63 -1.54 -3.03
C GLN A 212 19.41 -1.29 -1.74
N GLY A 213 19.48 -2.30 -0.88
CA GLY A 213 20.39 -2.33 0.28
C GLY A 213 20.01 -1.44 1.47
N LEU A 214 18.87 -0.74 1.40
CA LEU A 214 18.47 0.26 2.39
C LEU A 214 17.89 -0.36 3.67
N LYS A 215 18.09 0.34 4.79
CA LYS A 215 17.37 0.12 6.04
C LYS A 215 16.33 1.21 6.23
N ILE A 216 15.08 0.83 6.46
CA ILE A 216 14.02 1.77 6.81
C ILE A 216 13.27 1.28 8.05
N LYS A 217 12.92 2.21 8.94
CA LYS A 217 12.13 1.89 10.12
C LYS A 217 11.04 2.91 10.39
N ASN A 218 10.03 2.46 11.12
CA ASN A 218 9.01 3.30 11.74
C ASN A 218 8.33 4.27 10.77
N SER A 219 7.90 3.81 9.59
CA SER A 219 7.11 4.66 8.70
C SER A 219 5.77 5.03 9.35
N PRO A 220 5.32 6.30 9.29
CA PRO A 220 4.00 6.70 9.81
C PRO A 220 2.81 6.00 9.15
N PHE A 221 3.00 5.54 7.91
CA PHE A 221 2.07 4.78 7.08
C PHE A 221 2.90 3.79 6.24
N PHE A 222 2.69 3.69 4.93
CA PHE A 222 3.50 2.82 4.07
C PHE A 222 4.98 3.24 4.06
N HIS A 223 5.90 2.26 4.05
CA HIS A 223 7.34 2.53 3.96
C HIS A 223 7.70 2.94 2.52
N PHE A 224 7.40 2.08 1.54
CA PHE A 224 7.54 2.38 0.12
C PHE A 224 6.19 2.33 -0.59
N ARG A 225 5.96 3.29 -1.48
CA ARG A 225 4.80 3.32 -2.39
C ARG A 225 5.25 3.65 -3.81
N PHE A 226 4.85 2.82 -4.76
CA PHE A 226 5.06 3.05 -6.19
C PHE A 226 3.71 3.22 -6.86
N ASP A 227 3.48 4.39 -7.43
CA ASP A 227 2.23 4.74 -8.10
C ASP A 227 2.52 5.06 -9.57
N SER A 228 1.86 4.36 -10.49
CA SER A 228 2.03 4.60 -11.95
C SER A 228 3.48 4.48 -12.42
N CYS A 229 4.21 3.48 -11.91
CA CYS A 229 5.60 3.24 -12.26
C CYS A 229 5.77 2.10 -13.28
N HIS A 230 6.93 2.03 -13.92
CA HIS A 230 7.29 0.97 -14.87
C HIS A 230 8.75 0.56 -14.69
N ASP A 231 9.07 -0.72 -14.83
CA ASP A 231 10.42 -1.26 -14.63
C ASP A 231 11.02 -0.87 -13.27
N VAL A 232 10.54 -1.55 -12.23
CA VAL A 232 10.94 -1.30 -10.83
C VAL A 232 11.66 -2.51 -10.27
N HIS A 233 12.92 -2.32 -9.91
CA HIS A 233 13.77 -3.32 -9.27
C HIS A 233 14.01 -2.99 -7.80
N ILE A 234 13.61 -3.89 -6.90
CA ILE A 234 13.78 -3.75 -5.46
C ILE A 234 14.55 -4.95 -4.93
N ASP A 235 15.65 -4.72 -4.23
CA ASP A 235 16.50 -5.80 -3.72
C ASP A 235 17.07 -5.48 -2.32
N SER A 236 17.20 -6.50 -1.48
CA SER A 236 18.03 -6.44 -0.27
C SER A 236 17.62 -5.35 0.73
N LEU A 237 16.32 -5.11 0.86
CA LEU A 237 15.78 -4.15 1.82
C LEU A 237 15.62 -4.78 3.21
N TYR A 238 15.84 -3.96 4.23
CA TYR A 238 15.50 -4.28 5.61
C TYR A 238 14.49 -3.26 6.16
N ILE A 239 13.25 -3.69 6.33
CA ILE A 239 12.13 -2.86 6.79
C ILE A 239 11.72 -3.30 8.19
N LYS A 240 11.61 -2.35 9.13
CA LYS A 240 11.21 -2.66 10.51
C LYS A 240 10.32 -1.60 11.16
N SER A 241 9.11 -2.00 11.54
CA SER A 241 8.20 -1.27 12.42
C SER A 241 7.58 -2.20 13.46
N PRO A 242 7.07 -1.70 14.60
CA PRO A 242 6.37 -2.53 15.58
C PRO A 242 5.15 -3.25 14.98
N SER A 243 4.86 -4.46 15.45
CA SER A 243 3.75 -5.29 14.91
C SER A 243 2.35 -4.71 15.09
N LEU A 244 2.19 -3.73 16.00
CA LEU A 244 0.91 -3.05 16.24
C LEU A 244 0.86 -1.65 15.62
N SER A 245 1.85 -1.28 14.79
CA SER A 245 1.85 -0.01 14.08
C SER A 245 0.86 -0.06 12.90
N PRO A 246 -0.20 0.77 12.89
CA PRO A 246 -1.28 0.65 11.91
C PRO A 246 -0.84 1.06 10.51
N ASN A 247 -1.22 0.27 9.50
CA ASN A 247 -1.06 0.61 8.08
C ASN A 247 0.39 0.91 7.70
N THR A 248 1.32 0.16 8.28
CA THR A 248 2.75 0.30 8.03
C THR A 248 3.24 -0.63 6.93
N ASP A 249 2.50 -0.74 5.83
CA ASP A 249 2.83 -1.62 4.70
C ASP A 249 4.31 -1.48 4.31
N GLY A 250 4.97 -2.59 4.02
CA GLY A 250 6.37 -2.60 3.62
C GLY A 250 6.54 -1.98 2.25
N ILE A 251 6.05 -2.65 1.22
CA ILE A 251 6.09 -2.18 -0.16
C ILE A 251 4.68 -2.22 -0.74
N HIS A 252 4.17 -1.06 -1.14
CA HIS A 252 2.91 -0.91 -1.85
C HIS A 252 3.15 -0.57 -3.32
N ILE A 253 2.50 -1.28 -4.24
CA ILE A 253 2.52 -0.95 -5.67
C ILE A 253 1.09 -0.75 -6.18
N GLU A 254 0.86 0.27 -6.99
CA GLU A 254 -0.44 0.56 -7.63
C GLU A 254 -0.22 1.14 -9.03
N ASN A 255 -0.99 0.69 -10.02
CA ASN A 255 -0.80 1.01 -11.44
C ASN A 255 0.65 0.83 -11.92
N THR A 256 1.37 -0.12 -11.34
CA THR A 256 2.81 -0.29 -11.53
C THR A 256 3.09 -1.65 -12.14
N ASN A 257 3.92 -1.68 -13.18
CA ASN A 257 4.13 -2.86 -14.03
C ASN A 257 5.61 -3.14 -14.28
N ASP A 258 5.91 -4.41 -14.55
CA ASP A 258 7.27 -4.94 -14.68
C ASP A 258 8.09 -4.68 -13.40
N VAL A 259 7.73 -5.41 -12.34
CA VAL A 259 8.28 -5.20 -10.98
C VAL A 259 8.98 -6.46 -10.50
N THR A 260 10.17 -6.28 -9.92
CA THR A 260 10.88 -7.33 -9.19
C THR A 260 11.13 -6.90 -7.74
N ILE A 261 10.80 -7.76 -6.78
CA ILE A 261 11.01 -7.51 -5.34
C ILE A 261 11.69 -8.72 -4.71
N HIS A 262 13.00 -8.62 -4.48
CA HIS A 262 13.82 -9.76 -4.09
C HIS A 262 14.56 -9.56 -2.76
N ASN A 263 14.93 -10.69 -2.14
CA ASN A 263 15.93 -10.81 -1.06
C ASN A 263 15.72 -9.87 0.14
N SER A 264 14.48 -9.55 0.47
CA SER A 264 14.16 -8.50 1.45
C SER A 264 13.52 -9.07 2.72
N ILE A 265 13.75 -8.38 3.83
CA ILE A 265 13.24 -8.75 5.16
C ILE A 265 12.35 -7.62 5.68
N ILE A 266 11.10 -7.95 6.00
CA ILE A 266 10.08 -6.97 6.38
C ILE A 266 9.39 -7.42 7.67
N TYR A 267 9.44 -6.53 8.68
CA TYR A 267 8.72 -6.62 9.93
C TYR A 267 7.87 -5.37 10.09
N ASN A 268 6.56 -5.47 10.24
CA ASN A 268 5.66 -4.31 10.34
C ASN A 268 4.33 -4.69 11.00
N GLY A 269 3.39 -3.74 11.01
CA GLY A 269 2.03 -3.95 11.54
C GLY A 269 0.94 -3.97 10.47
N ASP A 270 1.29 -4.12 9.19
CA ASP A 270 0.33 -4.32 8.10
C ASP A 270 0.93 -5.19 6.98
N ASP A 271 0.48 -5.09 5.73
CA ASP A 271 0.93 -5.94 4.63
C ASP A 271 2.47 -5.87 4.45
N CYS A 272 3.12 -7.03 4.33
CA CYS A 272 4.54 -7.12 3.98
C CYS A 272 4.75 -6.49 2.59
N ILE A 273 3.94 -6.94 1.63
CA ILE A 273 3.81 -6.38 0.28
C ILE A 273 2.32 -6.29 -0.04
N SER A 274 1.86 -5.16 -0.58
CA SER A 274 0.49 -4.96 -1.04
C SER A 274 0.45 -4.53 -2.52
N ILE A 275 -0.36 -5.23 -3.33
CA ILE A 275 -0.47 -5.06 -4.78
C ILE A 275 -1.86 -4.51 -5.12
N GLY A 276 -1.90 -3.26 -5.56
CA GLY A 276 -3.11 -2.54 -5.97
C GLY A 276 -3.56 -2.85 -7.39
N ALA A 277 -4.60 -2.15 -7.83
CA ALA A 277 -5.14 -2.27 -9.18
C ALA A 277 -4.15 -1.72 -10.23
N GLY A 278 -4.25 -2.23 -11.46
CA GLY A 278 -3.44 -1.81 -12.60
C GLY A 278 -2.02 -2.39 -12.63
N CYS A 279 -1.73 -3.38 -11.77
CA CYS A 279 -0.43 -4.03 -11.70
C CYS A 279 -0.36 -5.29 -12.56
N PHE A 280 0.71 -5.45 -13.33
CA PHE A 280 0.98 -6.71 -14.04
C PHE A 280 2.49 -6.97 -14.17
N ASN A 281 2.86 -8.24 -14.39
CA ASN A 281 4.25 -8.71 -14.45
C ASN A 281 5.02 -8.36 -13.17
N VAL A 282 4.63 -8.99 -12.06
CA VAL A 282 5.27 -8.76 -10.74
C VAL A 282 5.89 -10.07 -10.25
N ASP A 283 7.20 -10.05 -10.02
CA ASP A 283 7.95 -11.19 -9.47
C ASP A 283 8.50 -10.85 -8.08
N ILE A 284 8.02 -11.56 -7.07
CA ILE A 284 8.38 -11.42 -5.66
C ILE A 284 9.08 -12.70 -5.23
N ARG A 285 10.30 -12.61 -4.72
CA ARG A 285 11.10 -13.81 -4.43
C ARG A 285 12.02 -13.65 -3.23
N ASN A 286 12.23 -14.74 -2.50
CA ASN A 286 13.16 -14.76 -1.37
C ASN A 286 12.86 -13.69 -0.31
N MET A 287 11.59 -13.60 0.08
CA MET A 287 11.13 -12.66 1.10
C MET A 287 11.10 -13.31 2.48
N THR A 288 11.47 -12.57 3.51
CA THR A 288 11.14 -12.90 4.90
C THR A 288 10.15 -11.88 5.44
N CYS A 289 8.89 -12.28 5.54
CA CYS A 289 7.82 -11.46 6.08
C CYS A 289 7.51 -11.91 7.52
N GLY A 290 7.56 -11.00 8.47
CA GLY A 290 6.66 -11.08 9.61
C GLY A 290 7.29 -11.04 11.00
N PRO A 291 6.59 -10.45 12.00
CA PRO A 291 5.14 -10.17 11.99
C PRO A 291 4.69 -9.10 10.97
N SER A 292 3.52 -9.34 10.37
CA SER A 292 2.91 -8.55 9.29
C SER A 292 1.46 -9.03 9.01
N HIS A 293 0.80 -8.48 7.99
CA HIS A 293 -0.43 -9.01 7.40
C HIS A 293 -0.20 -9.89 6.15
N GLY A 294 1.05 -10.28 5.85
CA GLY A 294 1.39 -11.18 4.75
C GLY A 294 1.60 -10.48 3.41
N ILE A 295 1.58 -11.24 2.32
CA ILE A 295 1.70 -10.73 0.96
C ILE A 295 0.30 -10.71 0.34
N SER A 296 -0.18 -9.51 0.01
CA SER A 296 -1.57 -9.27 -0.35
C SER A 296 -1.73 -8.70 -1.76
N ILE A 297 -2.60 -9.32 -2.55
CA ILE A 297 -3.21 -8.71 -3.73
C ILE A 297 -4.51 -8.03 -3.29
N GLY A 298 -4.56 -6.71 -3.42
CA GLY A 298 -5.67 -5.85 -3.06
C GLY A 298 -5.45 -4.99 -1.82
N SER A 299 -6.49 -4.34 -1.29
CA SER A 299 -7.90 -4.54 -1.64
C SER A 299 -8.27 -3.97 -3.01
N LEU A 300 -8.92 -4.77 -3.86
CA LEU A 300 -9.27 -4.40 -5.24
C LEU A 300 -10.75 -4.06 -5.41
N GLY A 301 -11.07 -3.10 -6.27
CA GLY A 301 -12.46 -2.80 -6.66
C GLY A 301 -13.24 -1.93 -5.67
N ILE A 302 -12.55 -1.12 -4.87
CA ILE A 302 -13.17 -0.24 -3.87
C ILE A 302 -14.20 0.69 -4.53
N ARG A 303 -15.37 0.87 -3.88
CA ARG A 303 -16.48 1.72 -4.39
C ARG A 303 -16.92 1.33 -5.80
N ASN A 304 -17.06 0.04 -6.06
CA ASN A 304 -17.51 -0.51 -7.32
C ASN A 304 -16.61 -0.09 -8.50
N SER A 305 -15.30 0.03 -8.25
CA SER A 305 -14.33 0.38 -9.29
C SER A 305 -13.86 -0.85 -10.07
N ARG A 306 -13.37 -0.61 -11.29
CA ARG A 306 -12.61 -1.61 -12.05
C ARG A 306 -11.27 -1.88 -11.36
N ALA A 307 -10.84 -3.14 -11.33
CA ALA A 307 -9.52 -3.53 -10.86
C ALA A 307 -8.95 -4.66 -11.74
N CYS A 308 -7.73 -4.45 -12.21
CA CYS A 308 -7.03 -5.37 -13.10
C CYS A 308 -5.67 -5.72 -12.48
N VAL A 309 -5.43 -6.99 -12.23
CA VAL A 309 -4.13 -7.50 -11.78
C VAL A 309 -3.82 -8.78 -12.53
N SER A 310 -2.63 -8.92 -13.12
CA SER A 310 -2.28 -10.18 -13.75
C SER A 310 -0.80 -10.52 -13.74
N ASN A 311 -0.47 -11.80 -13.90
CA ASN A 311 0.90 -12.28 -13.96
C ASN A 311 1.73 -11.89 -12.72
N ILE A 312 1.29 -12.40 -11.56
CA ILE A 312 1.94 -12.17 -10.27
C ILE A 312 2.57 -13.49 -9.82
N THR A 313 3.85 -13.48 -9.50
CA THR A 313 4.55 -14.64 -8.92
C THR A 313 5.13 -14.26 -7.57
N VAL A 314 4.85 -15.07 -6.56
CA VAL A 314 5.49 -15.02 -5.23
C VAL A 314 6.16 -16.35 -5.00
N SER A 315 7.48 -16.34 -4.81
CA SER A 315 8.28 -17.57 -4.71
C SER A 315 9.31 -17.56 -3.59
N ASP A 316 9.72 -18.75 -3.15
CA ASP A 316 10.86 -18.99 -2.26
C ASP A 316 10.85 -18.14 -0.98
N SER A 317 9.68 -17.96 -0.38
CA SER A 317 9.49 -16.97 0.68
C SER A 317 9.07 -17.59 2.00
N THR A 318 9.44 -16.95 3.11
CA THR A 318 9.01 -17.32 4.47
C THR A 318 8.10 -16.26 5.04
N ILE A 319 6.92 -16.66 5.49
CA ILE A 319 5.98 -15.80 6.22
C ILE A 319 5.82 -16.37 7.62
N LYS A 320 6.10 -15.55 8.64
CA LYS A 320 6.12 -15.98 10.05
C LYS A 320 5.36 -15.03 10.95
N HIS A 321 4.71 -15.57 11.98
CA HIS A 321 4.02 -14.82 13.04
C HIS A 321 3.14 -13.66 12.51
N SER A 322 2.47 -13.91 11.40
CA SER A 322 1.71 -12.91 10.64
C SER A 322 0.22 -13.24 10.65
N ASP A 323 -0.61 -12.23 10.50
CA ASP A 323 -2.06 -12.40 10.46
C ASP A 323 -2.53 -13.18 9.23
N ASN A 324 -1.80 -13.05 8.12
CA ASN A 324 -2.08 -13.80 6.90
C ASN A 324 -0.77 -14.24 6.25
N GLY A 325 -0.84 -15.27 5.43
CA GLY A 325 0.24 -15.71 4.56
C GLY A 325 0.11 -15.00 3.22
N VAL A 326 -0.39 -15.73 2.23
CA VAL A 326 -0.74 -15.18 0.91
C VAL A 326 -2.22 -14.86 0.86
N ARG A 327 -2.55 -13.66 0.36
CA ARG A 327 -3.91 -13.13 0.43
C ARG A 327 -4.34 -12.47 -0.87
N ILE A 328 -5.55 -12.76 -1.34
CA ILE A 328 -6.26 -11.99 -2.35
C ILE A 328 -7.52 -11.43 -1.71
N LYS A 329 -7.69 -10.09 -1.72
CA LYS A 329 -8.82 -9.40 -1.11
C LYS A 329 -9.46 -8.44 -2.13
N THR A 330 -10.77 -8.59 -2.37
CA THR A 330 -11.52 -7.71 -3.28
C THR A 330 -12.78 -7.22 -2.61
N TRP A 331 -13.14 -5.96 -2.86
CA TRP A 331 -14.34 -5.33 -2.34
C TRP A 331 -15.57 -5.89 -3.03
N GLN A 332 -16.62 -6.14 -2.24
CA GLN A 332 -17.96 -6.39 -2.81
C GLN A 332 -18.37 -5.22 -3.72
N GLY A 333 -18.95 -5.54 -4.87
CA GLY A 333 -19.39 -4.55 -5.87
C GLY A 333 -18.34 -4.17 -6.91
N GLY A 334 -17.06 -4.47 -6.68
CA GLY A 334 -15.98 -4.26 -7.64
C GLY A 334 -16.15 -5.10 -8.92
N PHE A 335 -15.36 -4.80 -9.95
CA PHE A 335 -15.35 -5.58 -11.20
C PHE A 335 -13.96 -5.54 -11.87
N GLY A 336 -13.75 -6.31 -12.94
CA GLY A 336 -12.45 -6.52 -13.59
C GLY A 336 -11.91 -7.91 -13.29
N THR A 337 -10.59 -8.09 -13.32
CA THR A 337 -9.94 -9.42 -13.31
C THR A 337 -8.69 -9.47 -12.43
N VAL A 338 -8.52 -10.56 -11.68
CA VAL A 338 -7.25 -11.05 -11.14
C VAL A 338 -6.94 -12.38 -11.79
N SER A 339 -5.82 -12.50 -12.53
CA SER A 339 -5.48 -13.76 -13.19
C SER A 339 -3.99 -14.05 -13.27
N LYS A 340 -3.62 -15.32 -13.50
CA LYS A 340 -2.24 -15.79 -13.63
C LYS A 340 -1.42 -15.43 -12.39
N VAL A 341 -1.89 -15.89 -11.23
CA VAL A 341 -1.22 -15.67 -9.95
C VAL A 341 -0.59 -16.98 -9.50
N THR A 342 0.69 -16.96 -9.15
CA THR A 342 1.41 -18.14 -8.64
C THR A 342 2.00 -17.83 -7.27
N PHE A 343 1.64 -18.63 -6.29
CA PHE A 343 2.26 -18.69 -4.97
C PHE A 343 3.01 -20.03 -4.89
N ASN A 344 4.34 -20.01 -4.91
CA ASN A 344 5.17 -21.20 -5.01
C ASN A 344 6.25 -21.27 -3.93
N ASN A 345 6.48 -22.44 -3.34
CA ASN A 345 7.57 -22.65 -2.38
C ASN A 345 7.55 -21.64 -1.23
N ILE A 346 6.45 -21.63 -0.47
CA ILE A 346 6.25 -20.69 0.64
C ILE A 346 6.25 -21.44 1.96
N ARG A 347 7.12 -21.02 2.88
CA ARG A 347 7.18 -21.53 4.24
C ARG A 347 6.34 -20.67 5.17
N MET A 348 5.39 -21.30 5.86
CA MET A 348 4.55 -20.68 6.88
C MET A 348 5.08 -21.04 8.28
N GLU A 349 5.19 -20.06 9.18
CA GLU A 349 5.56 -20.30 10.57
C GLU A 349 4.60 -19.59 11.52
N ASN A 350 3.71 -20.37 12.14
CA ASN A 350 2.69 -19.87 13.06
C ASN A 350 1.92 -18.67 12.47
N VAL A 351 1.47 -18.81 11.22
CA VAL A 351 0.70 -17.80 10.49
C VAL A 351 -0.78 -18.01 10.77
N ARG A 352 -1.52 -16.94 11.04
CA ARG A 352 -2.92 -17.02 11.44
C ARG A 352 -3.84 -17.50 10.32
N ASN A 353 -3.71 -16.93 9.13
CA ASN A 353 -4.45 -17.35 7.95
C ASN A 353 -3.49 -17.55 6.76
N PRO A 354 -2.81 -18.71 6.64
CA PRO A 354 -1.84 -18.99 5.59
C PRO A 354 -2.30 -18.68 4.17
N ILE A 355 -3.52 -19.09 3.79
CA ILE A 355 -4.07 -18.84 2.45
C ILE A 355 -5.46 -18.20 2.58
N ILE A 356 -5.60 -16.97 2.09
CA ILE A 356 -6.89 -16.29 2.00
C ILE A 356 -7.18 -15.87 0.57
N LEU A 357 -8.40 -16.18 0.12
CA LEU A 357 -9.06 -15.52 -1.00
C LEU A 357 -10.40 -15.02 -0.47
N ASP A 358 -10.63 -13.70 -0.51
CA ASP A 358 -11.83 -13.06 0.01
C ASP A 358 -12.40 -12.02 -0.97
N GLN A 359 -13.52 -12.36 -1.62
CA GLN A 359 -14.30 -11.42 -2.44
C GLN A 359 -15.37 -10.65 -1.64
N TYR A 360 -15.45 -10.87 -0.33
CA TYR A 360 -16.41 -10.21 0.57
C TYR A 360 -15.80 -9.05 1.36
N TYR A 361 -14.62 -8.54 0.97
CA TYR A 361 -13.94 -7.49 1.72
C TYR A 361 -14.79 -6.22 1.80
N CYS A 362 -14.86 -5.64 3.00
CA CYS A 362 -15.70 -4.47 3.25
C CYS A 362 -15.27 -3.73 4.54
N ASN A 363 -15.74 -2.49 4.68
CA ASN A 363 -15.48 -1.68 5.88
C ASN A 363 -16.60 -1.91 6.90
N ASN A 364 -16.30 -2.64 7.97
CA ASN A 364 -17.25 -2.98 9.03
C ASN A 364 -17.76 -1.76 9.83
N ASN A 365 -17.16 -0.58 9.65
CA ASN A 365 -17.52 0.62 10.42
C ASN A 365 -18.84 1.29 10.00
N ASN A 366 -19.48 0.88 8.90
CA ASN A 366 -20.62 1.60 8.30
C ASN A 366 -21.96 0.84 8.21
N LYS A 367 -22.23 -0.12 9.12
CA LYS A 367 -23.37 -1.07 9.07
C LYS A 367 -23.13 -2.17 8.03
N SER A 368 -23.77 -3.33 8.24
CA SER A 368 -23.55 -4.60 7.51
C SER A 368 -23.17 -4.40 6.05
N CYS A 369 -22.10 -5.06 5.61
CA CYS A 369 -21.68 -5.06 4.23
C CYS A 369 -22.82 -5.59 3.36
N ALA A 370 -23.47 -4.69 2.62
CA ALA A 370 -24.57 -5.07 1.76
C ALA A 370 -24.04 -6.05 0.70
N ASN A 371 -24.74 -7.17 0.54
CA ASN A 371 -24.44 -8.10 -0.53
C ASN A 371 -24.56 -7.37 -1.87
N GLN A 372 -23.56 -7.53 -2.73
CA GLN A 372 -23.53 -6.97 -4.07
C GLN A 372 -23.35 -8.08 -5.10
N THR A 373 -23.91 -7.88 -6.29
CA THR A 373 -23.93 -8.90 -7.36
C THR A 373 -22.80 -8.76 -8.37
N SER A 374 -21.90 -7.80 -8.19
CA SER A 374 -20.63 -7.71 -8.93
C SER A 374 -19.45 -8.00 -8.02
N ALA A 375 -18.44 -8.68 -8.56
CA ALA A 375 -17.14 -8.83 -7.93
C ALA A 375 -16.05 -8.90 -9.00
N VAL A 376 -14.81 -8.66 -8.60
CA VAL A 376 -13.63 -8.85 -9.45
C VAL A 376 -13.50 -10.33 -9.78
N TYR A 377 -13.45 -10.72 -11.05
CA TYR A 377 -13.31 -12.11 -11.47
C TYR A 377 -11.90 -12.62 -11.14
N ILE A 378 -11.80 -13.71 -10.38
CA ILE A 378 -10.52 -14.30 -9.98
C ILE A 378 -10.37 -15.65 -10.65
N SER A 379 -9.33 -15.82 -11.47
CA SER A 379 -9.04 -17.08 -12.14
C SER A 379 -7.55 -17.39 -12.21
N ASP A 380 -7.19 -18.63 -12.54
CA ASP A 380 -5.81 -19.05 -12.82
C ASP A 380 -4.86 -18.73 -11.65
N VAL A 381 -5.23 -19.18 -10.45
CA VAL A 381 -4.43 -19.00 -9.23
C VAL A 381 -3.84 -20.34 -8.81
N ILE A 382 -2.51 -20.41 -8.72
CA ILE A 382 -1.77 -21.61 -8.36
C ILE A 382 -1.18 -21.44 -6.96
N TYR A 383 -1.49 -22.37 -6.07
CA TYR A 383 -0.86 -22.55 -4.77
C TYR A 383 -0.03 -23.83 -4.81
N SER A 384 1.29 -23.70 -4.85
CA SER A 384 2.21 -24.82 -5.00
C SER A 384 3.28 -24.85 -3.92
N ASN A 385 3.55 -26.02 -3.34
CA ASN A 385 4.61 -26.23 -2.36
C ASN A 385 4.54 -25.22 -1.20
N ILE A 386 3.35 -25.06 -0.61
CA ILE A 386 3.14 -24.18 0.55
C ILE A 386 3.10 -25.04 1.80
N LYS A 387 4.11 -24.90 2.66
CA LYS A 387 4.30 -25.81 3.80
C LYS A 387 4.55 -25.07 5.10
N GLY A 388 4.16 -25.67 6.22
CA GLY A 388 4.57 -25.21 7.55
C GLY A 388 3.45 -25.22 8.56
N THR A 389 3.38 -24.19 9.42
CA THR A 389 2.46 -24.17 10.56
C THR A 389 1.53 -22.96 10.60
N TYR A 390 0.33 -23.18 11.15
CA TYR A 390 -0.68 -22.14 11.32
C TYR A 390 -1.17 -22.00 12.76
N ASP A 391 -1.62 -20.80 13.12
CA ASP A 391 -2.24 -20.53 14.41
C ASP A 391 -3.70 -21.04 14.40
N VAL A 392 -4.01 -21.95 15.33
CA VAL A 392 -5.26 -22.72 15.40
C VAL A 392 -6.50 -21.92 15.76
N ARG A 393 -6.42 -20.61 15.99
CA ARG A 393 -7.62 -19.80 16.26
C ARG A 393 -8.55 -19.71 15.01
N SER A 394 -8.17 -20.18 13.81
CA SER A 394 -8.92 -20.12 12.52
C SER A 394 -8.44 -21.22 11.58
N PRO A 395 -9.22 -21.56 10.55
CA PRO A 395 -8.79 -22.46 9.48
C PRO A 395 -7.54 -21.96 8.75
N PRO A 396 -6.65 -22.86 8.29
CA PRO A 396 -5.45 -22.48 7.56
C PRO A 396 -5.72 -21.92 6.16
N MET A 397 -6.88 -22.25 5.59
CA MET A 397 -7.29 -21.86 4.25
C MET A 397 -8.74 -21.37 4.27
N ARG A 398 -8.96 -20.18 3.69
CA ARG A 398 -10.30 -19.59 3.51
C ARG A 398 -10.45 -19.06 2.10
N LEU A 399 -11.29 -19.70 1.30
CA LEU A 399 -11.60 -19.37 -0.09
C LEU A 399 -13.06 -18.92 -0.17
N ALA A 400 -13.32 -17.63 0.01
CA ALA A 400 -14.67 -17.07 -0.02
C ALA A 400 -14.88 -16.26 -1.30
N CYS A 401 -15.54 -16.87 -2.28
CA CYS A 401 -15.81 -16.28 -3.58
C CYS A 401 -17.27 -15.81 -3.70
N SER A 402 -17.53 -14.81 -4.53
CA SER A 402 -18.86 -14.22 -4.74
C SER A 402 -19.83 -15.24 -5.33
N ASP A 403 -21.09 -15.25 -4.86
CA ASP A 403 -22.17 -16.06 -5.44
C ASP A 403 -22.38 -15.80 -6.93
N SER A 404 -22.22 -14.54 -7.38
CA SER A 404 -22.46 -14.13 -8.76
C SER A 404 -21.23 -14.22 -9.66
N VAL A 405 -20.03 -14.18 -9.07
CA VAL A 405 -18.75 -14.21 -9.78
C VAL A 405 -17.80 -15.18 -9.06
N PRO A 406 -18.00 -16.50 -9.23
CA PRO A 406 -17.16 -17.53 -8.61
C PRO A 406 -15.69 -17.39 -8.97
N CYS A 407 -14.81 -17.85 -8.09
CA CYS A 407 -13.41 -18.04 -8.45
C CYS A 407 -13.25 -19.34 -9.23
N THR A 408 -12.42 -19.35 -10.27
CA THR A 408 -12.25 -20.52 -11.13
C THR A 408 -10.78 -20.85 -11.38
N ASN A 409 -10.51 -22.08 -11.81
CA ASN A 409 -9.16 -22.55 -12.11
C ASN A 409 -8.16 -22.29 -10.97
N LEU A 410 -8.59 -22.53 -9.73
CA LEU A 410 -7.69 -22.60 -8.58
C LEU A 410 -6.94 -23.93 -8.65
N THR A 411 -5.63 -23.93 -8.47
CA THR A 411 -4.83 -25.16 -8.48
C THR A 411 -4.07 -25.28 -7.17
N PHE A 412 -4.21 -26.42 -6.48
CA PHE A 412 -3.43 -26.75 -5.30
C PHE A 412 -2.50 -27.91 -5.58
N VAL A 413 -1.21 -27.74 -5.26
CA VAL A 413 -0.16 -28.76 -5.41
C VAL A 413 0.73 -28.73 -4.17
N ASP A 414 0.84 -29.83 -3.45
CA ASP A 414 1.76 -30.03 -2.34
C ASP A 414 1.64 -28.97 -1.23
N VAL A 415 0.39 -28.74 -0.78
CA VAL A 415 0.08 -27.83 0.32
C VAL A 415 -0.05 -28.60 1.62
N GLU A 416 0.83 -28.31 2.60
CA GLU A 416 0.91 -29.02 3.87
C GLU A 416 1.03 -28.05 5.06
N LEU A 417 -0.10 -27.77 5.72
CA LEU A 417 -0.24 -26.82 6.81
C LEU A 417 -0.71 -27.54 8.09
N TYR A 418 0.14 -27.51 9.11
CA TYR A 418 -0.10 -28.17 10.39
C TYR A 418 -0.41 -27.16 11.51
N PRO A 419 -1.22 -27.52 12.50
CA PRO A 419 -1.42 -26.65 13.66
C PRO A 419 -0.06 -26.40 14.35
N ALA A 420 0.26 -25.13 14.62
CA ALA A 420 1.48 -24.76 15.35
C ALA A 420 1.44 -25.25 16.81
N GLN A 421 0.24 -25.47 17.35
CA GLN A 421 0.00 -26.00 18.69
C GLN A 421 -1.15 -27.01 18.66
N GLY A 422 -0.98 -28.12 19.37
CA GLY A 422 -1.95 -29.21 19.40
C GLY A 422 -1.90 -30.08 18.14
N GLN A 423 -2.83 -31.03 18.06
CA GLN A 423 -2.91 -32.01 16.96
C GLN A 423 -4.20 -31.91 16.16
N LYS A 424 -5.17 -31.09 16.61
CA LYS A 424 -6.45 -30.94 15.94
C LYS A 424 -6.26 -30.10 14.68
N ILE A 425 -6.51 -30.71 13.53
CA ILE A 425 -6.53 -30.05 12.24
C ILE A 425 -7.91 -29.41 12.04
N ILE A 426 -7.95 -28.14 11.66
CA ILE A 426 -9.17 -27.39 11.34
C ILE A 426 -9.43 -27.46 9.85
N GLU A 427 -10.66 -27.78 9.48
CA GLU A 427 -11.07 -27.91 8.08
C GLU A 427 -11.03 -26.55 7.36
N PRO A 428 -10.54 -26.50 6.10
CA PRO A 428 -10.63 -25.34 5.22
C PRO A 428 -12.07 -24.86 5.03
N TYR A 429 -12.21 -23.56 4.78
CA TYR A 429 -13.47 -22.98 4.33
C TYR A 429 -13.40 -22.70 2.82
N CYS A 430 -14.41 -23.15 2.07
CA CYS A 430 -14.59 -22.80 0.67
C CYS A 430 -16.04 -22.36 0.43
N TRP A 431 -16.22 -21.37 -0.42
CA TRP A 431 -17.51 -20.93 -0.90
C TRP A 431 -17.38 -20.42 -2.33
N ASN A 432 -18.16 -21.02 -3.24
CA ASN A 432 -18.16 -20.73 -4.69
C ASN A 432 -16.77 -20.70 -5.35
N ALA A 433 -15.87 -21.57 -4.88
CA ALA A 433 -14.49 -21.66 -5.33
C ALA A 433 -14.29 -22.95 -6.13
N TYR A 434 -13.86 -22.83 -7.39
CA TYR A 434 -13.69 -23.94 -8.32
C TYR A 434 -12.22 -24.16 -8.68
N GLY A 435 -11.80 -25.42 -8.69
CA GLY A 435 -10.42 -25.76 -8.95
C GLY A 435 -10.10 -27.24 -8.83
N ASP A 436 -8.82 -27.55 -8.95
CA ASP A 436 -8.29 -28.91 -8.95
C ASP A 436 -7.21 -29.08 -7.86
N LEU A 437 -7.26 -30.23 -7.19
CA LEU A 437 -6.19 -30.70 -6.30
C LEU A 437 -5.29 -31.66 -7.10
N ARG A 438 -4.05 -31.25 -7.40
CA ARG A 438 -3.10 -32.11 -8.15
C ARG A 438 -2.32 -33.08 -7.27
N SER A 439 -2.33 -32.85 -5.96
CA SER A 439 -1.85 -33.79 -4.94
C SER A 439 -2.65 -33.63 -3.66
N LEU A 440 -2.49 -34.58 -2.72
CA LEU A 440 -3.16 -34.51 -1.42
C LEU A 440 -2.70 -33.29 -0.63
N THR A 441 -3.65 -32.59 -0.05
CA THR A 441 -3.42 -31.40 0.79
C THR A 441 -3.62 -31.74 2.26
N ILE A 442 -2.89 -31.04 3.13
CA ILE A 442 -3.07 -31.11 4.57
C ILE A 442 -3.34 -29.68 5.07
N PRO A 443 -4.50 -29.41 5.70
CA PRO A 443 -5.70 -30.25 5.69
C PRO A 443 -6.24 -30.53 4.27
N PRO A 444 -7.01 -31.62 4.08
CA PRO A 444 -7.74 -31.85 2.84
C PRO A 444 -8.73 -30.72 2.53
N VAL A 445 -8.77 -30.27 1.27
CA VAL A 445 -9.70 -29.21 0.81
C VAL A 445 -10.95 -29.79 0.16
N PHE A 446 -11.73 -30.60 0.89
CA PHE A 446 -12.93 -31.26 0.34
C PHE A 446 -14.04 -30.29 -0.10
N CYS A 447 -13.99 -29.04 0.36
CA CYS A 447 -14.96 -28.00 0.01
C CYS A 447 -14.69 -27.35 -1.36
N LEU A 448 -13.55 -27.61 -2.00
CA LEU A 448 -13.24 -27.08 -3.33
C LEU A 448 -14.12 -27.76 -4.37
N LEU A 449 -14.76 -26.98 -5.23
CA LEU A 449 -15.66 -27.50 -6.26
C LEU A 449 -14.87 -27.87 -7.52
N GLU A 450 -15.12 -29.05 -8.07
CA GLU A 450 -14.50 -29.46 -9.33
C GLU A 450 -15.23 -28.86 -10.54
N GLY A 451 -14.51 -28.75 -11.67
CA GLY A 451 -15.07 -28.33 -12.95
C GLY A 451 -15.35 -26.83 -13.06
N LYS A 452 -16.42 -26.47 -13.79
CA LYS A 452 -16.82 -25.08 -14.04
C LYS A 452 -18.16 -24.78 -13.37
N PRO A 453 -18.39 -23.54 -12.91
CA PRO A 453 -19.70 -23.13 -12.40
C PRO A 453 -20.78 -23.28 -13.47
N GLN A 454 -22.01 -23.61 -13.06
CA GLN A 454 -23.14 -23.85 -13.97
C GLN A 454 -23.53 -22.61 -14.81
N SER A 455 -23.29 -21.41 -14.25
CA SER A 455 -23.40 -20.15 -14.96
C SER A 455 -22.11 -19.37 -14.74
N LEU A 456 -21.28 -19.28 -15.78
CA LEU A 456 -20.29 -18.20 -15.84
C LEU A 456 -21.05 -16.92 -16.18
N PRO A 457 -20.73 -15.77 -15.55
CA PRO A 457 -21.25 -14.51 -16.04
C PRO A 457 -20.94 -14.40 -17.55
N SER A 458 -21.91 -13.92 -18.33
CA SER A 458 -21.77 -13.75 -19.79
C SER A 458 -20.48 -12.99 -20.12
N ASN A 459 -20.01 -13.08 -21.36
CA ASN A 459 -18.84 -12.37 -21.90
C ASN A 459 -18.83 -10.83 -21.71
N ASP A 460 -19.84 -10.26 -21.02
CA ASP A 460 -19.96 -8.88 -20.56
C ASP A 460 -19.31 -8.61 -19.18
N VAL A 461 -18.57 -9.57 -18.60
CA VAL A 461 -17.54 -9.17 -17.62
C VAL A 461 -16.54 -8.33 -18.41
N ASP A 462 -16.49 -7.02 -18.20
CA ASP A 462 -15.46 -6.12 -18.74
C ASP A 462 -14.08 -6.59 -18.27
N GLN A 463 -13.57 -7.64 -18.92
CA GLN A 463 -12.29 -8.25 -18.66
C GLN A 463 -11.22 -7.21 -18.95
N CYS A 464 -10.29 -7.10 -18.01
CA CYS A 464 -8.99 -6.53 -18.27
C CYS A 464 -8.37 -7.25 -19.49
#